data_AF-A0A6V7IR72-F1
#
_entry.id   AF-A0A6V7IR72-F1
#
_cell.length_a   1.000
_cell.length_b   1.000
_cell.length_c   1.000
_cell.angle_alpha   90.00
_cell.angle_beta   90.00
_cell.angle_gamma   90.00
#
_symmetry.space_group_name_H-M   'P 1'
#
loop_
_entity.id
_entity.type
_entity.pdbx_description
1 polymer ?
#
loop_
_entity_poly.entity_id
_entity_poly.type
_entity_poly.pdbx_seq_one_letter_code
_entity_poly.pdbx_strand_id
1 'polypeptide(L)' 'QQSMASFHDAKHNITSMDLDVQRRKLLTVGQDRVLKIWDISALLQQ' A
#
# COMPACT_ATOMS: atom_id res chain seq x y z
N GLN A 1 -11.92 8.62 -16.32
CA GLN A 1 -11.03 7.64 -15.68
C GLN A 1 -11.54 7.43 -14.26
N GLN A 2 -12.05 6.23 -13.95
CA GLN A 2 -12.64 5.92 -12.64
C GLN A 2 -11.56 5.26 -11.77
N SER A 3 -11.44 5.70 -10.51
CA SER A 3 -10.52 5.04 -9.57
C SER A 3 -10.97 3.59 -9.36
N MET A 4 -10.03 2.65 -9.48
CA MET A 4 -10.27 1.23 -9.19
C MET A 4 -10.00 0.88 -7.72
N ALA A 5 -9.53 1.84 -6.92
CA ALA A 5 -9.25 1.65 -5.52
C ALA A 5 -9.85 2.81 -4.70
N SER A 6 -10.46 2.46 -3.58
CA SER A 6 -11.01 3.41 -2.62
C SER A 6 -10.48 3.05 -1.24
N PHE A 7 -9.75 3.98 -0.62
CA PHE A 7 -9.21 3.81 0.72
C PHE A 7 -10.11 4.51 1.72
N HIS A 8 -10.61 3.76 2.71
CA HIS A 8 -11.57 4.27 3.70
C HIS A 8 -11.03 4.25 5.14
N ASP A 9 -9.89 3.61 5.39
CA ASP A 9 -9.45 3.24 6.75
C ASP A 9 -8.05 3.79 7.13
N ALA A 10 -7.52 4.72 6.35
CA ALA A 10 -6.25 5.37 6.67
C ALA A 10 -6.52 6.64 7.50
N LYS A 11 -6.09 6.66 8.77
CA LYS A 11 -6.13 7.87 9.62
C LYS A 11 -5.44 9.09 9.00
N HIS A 12 -4.47 8.85 8.09
CA HIS A 12 -3.74 9.86 7.36
C HIS A 12 -3.66 9.48 5.89
N ASN A 13 -3.70 10.47 5.00
CA ASN A 13 -3.69 10.26 3.55
C ASN A 13 -2.38 9.56 3.09
N ILE A 14 -2.53 8.53 2.26
CA ILE A 14 -1.40 7.92 1.56
C ILE A 14 -1.04 8.81 0.38
N THR A 15 0.21 9.25 0.34
CA THR A 15 0.75 10.15 -0.70
C THR A 15 1.45 9.40 -1.82
N SER A 16 1.98 8.21 -1.52
CA SER A 16 2.67 7.36 -2.48
C SER A 16 2.62 5.90 -2.04
N MET A 17 2.68 4.99 -3.01
CA MET A 17 2.75 3.55 -2.81
C MET A 17 3.71 2.95 -3.84
N ASP A 18 4.42 1.90 -3.44
CA ASP A 18 5.28 1.11 -4.33
C ASP A 18 5.16 -0.39 -4.02
N LEU A 19 4.99 -1.19 -5.07
CA LEU A 19 4.71 -2.62 -4.97
C LEU A 19 5.88 -3.42 -5.53
N ASP A 20 6.60 -4.12 -4.66
CA ASP A 20 7.62 -5.09 -5.06
C ASP A 20 7.02 -6.51 -4.98
N VAL A 21 6.48 -6.96 -6.12
CA VAL A 21 5.88 -8.29 -6.25
C VAL A 21 6.90 -9.40 -6.04
N GLN A 22 8.14 -9.22 -6.52
CA GLN A 22 9.20 -10.23 -6.42
C GLN A 22 9.55 -10.50 -4.96
N ARG A 23 9.61 -9.44 -4.15
CA ARG A 23 9.86 -9.53 -2.70
C ARG A 23 8.61 -9.69 -1.86
N ARG A 24 7.42 -9.67 -2.49
CA ARG A 24 6.11 -9.73 -1.83
C ARG A 24 5.95 -8.67 -0.76
N LYS A 25 6.42 -7.45 -1.05
CA LYS A 25 6.32 -6.30 -0.15
C LYS A 25 5.55 -5.15 -0.82
N LEU A 26 4.78 -4.44 -0.01
CA LEU A 26 4.16 -3.17 -0.38
C LEU A 26 4.71 -2.08 0.54
N LEU A 27 5.17 -0.98 -0.04
CA LEU A 27 5.53 0.24 0.68
C LEU A 27 4.38 1.24 0.56
N THR A 28 4.03 1.88 1.67
CA THR A 28 3.09 3.02 1.70
C THR A 28 3.70 4.20 2.43
N VAL A 29 3.57 5.40 1.86
CA VAL A 29 4.05 6.66 2.43
C VAL A 29 2.87 7.53 2.85
N GLY A 30 2.77 7.85 4.14
CA GLY A 30 1.75 8.74 4.69
C GLY A 30 2.19 10.21 4.73
N GLN A 31 1.23 11.12 4.65
CA GLN A 31 1.48 12.56 4.86
C GLN A 31 1.95 12.88 6.30
N ASP A 32 1.66 11.98 7.24
CA ASP A 32 2.16 11.97 8.62
C ASP A 32 3.65 11.61 8.74
N ARG A 33 4.35 11.46 7.61
CA ARG A 33 5.76 11.04 7.51
C ARG A 33 6.00 9.63 8.04
N VAL A 34 4.95 8.81 8.15
CA VAL A 34 5.06 7.39 8.49
C VAL A 34 5.21 6.57 7.21
N LEU A 35 6.22 5.72 7.21
CA LEU A 35 6.44 4.70 6.19
C LEU A 35 6.01 3.34 6.75
N LYS A 36 5.23 2.58 5.99
CA LYS A 36 4.87 1.21 6.35
C LYS A 36 5.29 0.25 5.25
N ILE A 37 5.87 -0.88 5.67
CA ILE A 37 6.21 -2.01 4.81
C ILE A 37 5.30 -3.16 5.20
N TRP A 38 4.54 -3.64 4.24
CA TRP A 38 3.58 -4.71 4.42
C TRP A 38 4.12 -5.99 3.80
N ASP A 39 3.93 -7.11 4.49
CA ASP A 39 4.04 -8.41 3.86
C ASP A 39 2.73 -8.72 3.14
N ILE A 40 2.80 -8.91 1.82
CA ILE A 40 1.64 -9.21 1.00
C ILE A 40 1.67 -10.65 0.46
N SER A 41 2.50 -11.51 1.04
CA SER A 41 2.68 -12.88 0.55
C SER A 41 1.37 -13.64 0.50
N ALA A 42 0.48 -13.44 1.48
CA ALA A 42 -0.83 -14.07 1.55
C ALA A 42 -1.81 -13.61 0.45
N LEU A 43 -1.63 -12.39 -0.09
CA LEU A 43 -2.48 -11.86 -1.16
C LEU A 43 -2.07 -12.38 -2.54
N LEU A 44 -0.84 -12.89 -2.65
CA LEU A 44 -0.23 -13.40 -3.89
C LEU A 44 -0.19 -14.93 -3.93
N GLN A 45 -0.90 -15.62 -3.04
CA GLN A 45 -1.11 -17.05 -3.13
C GLN A 45 -2.24 -17.31 -4.14
N GLN A 46 -1.88 -17.95 -5.26
CA GLN A 46 -2.82 -18.62 -6.15
C GLN A 46 -3.01 -20.05 -5.66
#